data_AF-A0A0F9SZ77-F1
#
_entry.id   AF-A0A0F9SZ77-F1
#
_cell.length_a   1.000
_cell.length_b   1.000
_cell.length_c   1.000
_cell.angle_alpha   90.00
_cell.angle_beta   90.00
_cell.angle_gamma   90.00
#
_symmetry.space_group_name_H-M   'P 1'
#
loop_
_entity.id
_entity.type
_entity.pdbx_description
1 polymer ?
#
loop_
_entity_poly.entity_id
_entity_poly.type
_entity_poly.pdbx_seq_one_letter_code
_entity_poly.pdbx_strand_id
1 'polypeptide(L)'
;MRTVNKTAQSDQIGRLLGYDIYRYDFSIQEMDAYESVKQGYREAEIQSVSKIKRPSMFQRKLMQIRCRAFRKGIEVTISESDLKSAYDECKGVCPVTLHQMTSAETTDTDWSVDRLDNHLGYIPNNIVVMSSVANIAKGDLSLHDLVIYCIIKETNEHNQDRLSQKSNKFWMNMLRAYAQKMPDYLFANVMKEICEDDDYCTGLIKSLYLQLIPSLYQDSLNKTKKIWKNSPLLSRYMHDGTISQADLIKMRKTASSTVKKVKINSYNLSQLDILRFTDQLFINDPRTKDIMSKLVLSWINEIENDEQRRPVIMRALIHGKHEWAAVHREITVG
;
A
#
# COMPACT_ATOMS: atom_id res chain seq x y z
N MET A 1 -16.86 -34.09 4.65
CA MET A 1 -18.15 -33.46 5.03
C MET A 1 -17.92 -32.00 5.44
N ARG A 2 -18.04 -31.04 4.51
CA ARG A 2 -18.00 -29.58 4.80
C ARG A 2 -18.64 -28.71 3.71
N THR A 3 -19.50 -29.29 2.87
CA THR A 3 -20.12 -28.62 1.72
C THR A 3 -21.48 -28.00 2.07
N VAL A 4 -22.12 -28.45 3.15
CA VAL A 4 -23.49 -28.06 3.54
C VAL A 4 -23.57 -26.65 4.16
N ASN A 5 -22.45 -26.06 4.62
CA ASN A 5 -22.47 -24.75 5.29
C ASN A 5 -22.31 -23.53 4.38
N LYS A 6 -21.58 -23.62 3.25
CA LYS A 6 -21.32 -22.44 2.41
C LYS A 6 -22.56 -21.98 1.64
N THR A 7 -23.34 -22.92 1.09
CA THR A 7 -24.59 -22.61 0.37
C THR A 7 -25.63 -22.04 1.32
N ALA A 8 -25.83 -22.65 2.49
CA ALA A 8 -26.80 -22.17 3.48
C ALA A 8 -26.43 -20.78 4.04
N GLN A 9 -25.14 -20.50 4.26
CA GLN A 9 -24.66 -19.18 4.65
C GLN A 9 -24.88 -18.14 3.55
N SER A 10 -24.65 -18.51 2.28
CA SER A 10 -24.96 -17.66 1.13
C SER A 10 -26.45 -17.36 1.02
N ASP A 11 -27.32 -18.35 1.27
CA ASP A 11 -28.77 -18.17 1.22
C ASP A 11 -29.28 -17.26 2.35
N GLN A 12 -28.74 -17.41 3.56
CA GLN A 12 -29.08 -16.54 4.67
C GLN A 12 -28.65 -15.09 4.41
N ILE A 13 -27.44 -14.88 3.91
CA ILE A 13 -26.95 -13.54 3.51
C ILE A 13 -27.86 -12.96 2.42
N GLY A 14 -28.23 -13.77 1.43
CA GLY A 14 -29.16 -13.37 0.38
C GLY A 14 -30.52 -12.93 0.93
N ARG A 15 -31.12 -13.72 1.83
CA ARG A 15 -32.40 -13.35 2.48
C ARG A 15 -32.30 -12.04 3.25
N LEU A 16 -31.25 -11.86 4.06
CA LEU A 16 -31.01 -10.61 4.79
C LEU A 16 -30.85 -9.42 3.82
N LEU A 17 -30.13 -9.61 2.72
CA LEU A 17 -29.98 -8.58 1.68
C LEU A 17 -31.33 -8.21 1.04
N GLY A 18 -32.16 -9.20 0.71
CA GLY A 18 -33.49 -8.98 0.16
C GLY A 18 -34.39 -8.19 1.11
N TYR A 19 -34.36 -8.55 2.39
CA TYR A 19 -35.07 -7.85 3.45
C TYR A 19 -34.63 -6.38 3.54
N ASP A 20 -33.33 -6.12 3.47
CA ASP A 20 -32.79 -4.76 3.51
C ASP A 20 -33.11 -3.96 2.23
N ILE A 21 -33.08 -4.58 1.04
CA ILE A 21 -33.50 -3.94 -0.21
C ILE A 21 -34.94 -3.42 -0.09
N TYR A 22 -35.85 -4.23 0.46
CA TYR A 22 -37.23 -3.82 0.74
C TYR A 22 -37.29 -2.68 1.77
N ARG A 23 -36.61 -2.85 2.91
CA ARG A 23 -36.60 -1.89 4.02
C ARG A 23 -36.08 -0.51 3.60
N TYR A 24 -35.05 -0.45 2.77
CA TYR A 24 -34.44 0.80 2.29
C TYR A 24 -35.04 1.31 0.97
N ASP A 25 -36.11 0.68 0.48
CA ASP A 25 -36.83 1.05 -0.74
C ASP A 25 -35.94 1.10 -2.00
N PHE A 26 -35.01 0.15 -2.12
CA PHE A 26 -34.18 -0.03 -3.30
C PHE A 26 -34.90 -0.90 -4.34
N SER A 27 -34.61 -0.66 -5.63
CA SER A 27 -35.09 -1.53 -6.71
C SER A 27 -34.47 -2.92 -6.58
N ILE A 28 -35.31 -3.96 -6.62
CA ILE A 28 -34.87 -5.36 -6.62
C ILE A 28 -34.43 -5.84 -8.01
N GLN A 29 -34.70 -5.10 -9.10
CA GLN A 29 -34.57 -5.59 -10.48
C GLN A 29 -33.22 -6.26 -10.81
N GLU A 30 -32.08 -5.75 -10.31
CA GLU A 30 -30.78 -6.37 -10.57
C GLU A 30 -30.49 -7.62 -9.71
N MET A 31 -31.24 -7.78 -8.63
CA MET A 31 -31.03 -8.79 -7.59
C MET A 31 -32.13 -9.86 -7.55
N ASP A 32 -33.20 -9.71 -8.33
CA ASP A 32 -34.32 -10.65 -8.40
C ASP A 32 -33.95 -12.01 -9.03
N ALA A 33 -32.85 -12.05 -9.78
CA ALA A 33 -32.24 -13.25 -10.33
C ALA A 33 -31.70 -14.20 -9.24
N TYR A 34 -31.53 -13.73 -8.00
CA TYR A 34 -31.04 -14.52 -6.88
C TYR A 34 -32.20 -14.93 -5.97
N GLU A 35 -32.57 -16.22 -6.00
CA GLU A 35 -33.78 -16.72 -5.31
C GLU A 35 -33.78 -16.41 -3.80
N SER A 36 -32.64 -16.56 -3.13
CA SER A 36 -32.51 -16.21 -1.70
C SER A 36 -32.81 -14.73 -1.42
N VAL A 37 -32.41 -13.83 -2.33
CA VAL A 37 -32.67 -12.38 -2.19
C VAL A 37 -34.15 -12.09 -2.43
N LYS A 38 -34.72 -12.69 -3.48
CA LYS A 38 -36.15 -12.59 -3.80
C LYS A 38 -37.03 -13.07 -2.65
N GLN A 39 -36.66 -14.18 -2.01
CA GLN A 39 -37.34 -14.71 -0.83
C GLN A 39 -37.31 -13.71 0.33
N GLY A 40 -36.14 -13.18 0.68
CA GLY A 40 -36.01 -12.21 1.77
C GLY A 40 -36.78 -10.91 1.54
N TYR A 41 -36.84 -10.44 0.28
CA TYR A 41 -37.64 -9.28 -0.08
C TYR A 41 -39.14 -9.53 0.13
N ARG A 42 -39.65 -10.67 -0.35
CA ARG A 42 -41.05 -11.09 -0.16
C ARG A 42 -41.39 -11.28 1.32
N GLU A 43 -40.48 -11.83 2.11
CA GLU A 43 -40.65 -11.98 3.56
C GLU A 43 -40.85 -10.61 4.23
N ALA A 44 -40.04 -9.61 3.87
CA ALA A 44 -40.18 -8.25 4.38
C ALA A 44 -41.49 -7.56 3.92
N GLU A 45 -41.91 -7.83 2.68
CA GLU A 45 -43.18 -7.35 2.13
C GLU A 45 -44.39 -7.93 2.88
N ILE A 46 -44.43 -9.26 3.08
CA ILE A 46 -45.48 -9.96 3.82
C ILE A 46 -45.56 -9.45 5.26
N GLN A 47 -44.40 -9.24 5.90
CA GLN A 47 -44.30 -8.70 7.25
C GLN A 47 -44.63 -7.21 7.34
N SER A 48 -44.90 -6.53 6.21
CA SER A 48 -45.19 -5.10 6.15
C SER A 48 -44.12 -4.25 6.85
N VAL A 49 -42.85 -4.62 6.64
CA VAL A 49 -41.70 -3.95 7.27
C VAL A 49 -41.72 -2.46 6.94
N SER A 50 -41.49 -1.62 7.95
CA SER A 50 -41.47 -0.17 7.75
C SER A 50 -40.32 0.25 6.83
N LYS A 51 -40.66 0.96 5.76
CA LYS A 51 -39.69 1.50 4.80
C LYS A 51 -39.01 2.76 5.34
N ILE A 52 -37.71 2.85 5.15
CA ILE A 52 -36.91 4.04 5.44
C ILE A 52 -36.98 4.97 4.24
N LYS A 53 -37.80 6.03 4.32
CA LYS A 53 -38.06 6.96 3.21
C LYS A 53 -36.85 7.79 2.78
N ARG A 54 -35.89 8.01 3.69
CA ARG A 54 -34.71 8.86 3.46
C ARG A 54 -33.47 8.20 4.06
N PRO A 55 -32.91 7.17 3.41
CA PRO A 55 -31.66 6.57 3.88
C PRO A 55 -30.54 7.60 3.93
N SER A 56 -29.59 7.44 4.84
CA SER A 56 -28.36 8.26 4.85
C SER A 56 -27.50 7.95 3.61
N MET A 57 -26.53 8.81 3.28
CA MET A 57 -25.57 8.50 2.21
C MET A 57 -24.77 7.21 2.50
N PHE A 58 -24.50 6.94 3.79
CA PHE A 58 -23.79 5.75 4.25
C PHE A 58 -24.64 4.49 4.10
N GLN A 59 -25.92 4.54 4.45
CA GLN A 59 -26.86 3.44 4.22
C GLN A 59 -26.97 3.11 2.74
N ARG A 60 -27.11 4.13 1.89
CA ARG A 60 -27.15 3.93 0.44
C ARG A 60 -25.87 3.27 -0.08
N LYS A 61 -24.70 3.74 0.37
CA LYS A 61 -23.42 3.14 -0.03
C LYS A 61 -23.26 1.72 0.48
N LEU A 62 -23.66 1.43 1.72
CA LEU A 62 -23.61 0.09 2.28
C LEU A 62 -24.47 -0.88 1.46
N MET A 63 -25.67 -0.46 1.05
CA MET A 63 -26.52 -1.27 0.17
C MET A 63 -25.86 -1.52 -1.19
N GLN A 64 -25.26 -0.51 -1.81
CA GLN A 64 -24.50 -0.68 -3.06
C GLN A 64 -23.36 -1.68 -2.91
N ILE A 65 -22.59 -1.58 -1.82
CA ILE A 65 -21.49 -2.50 -1.51
C ILE A 65 -22.01 -3.92 -1.33
N ARG A 66 -23.06 -4.12 -0.53
CA ARG A 66 -23.65 -5.46 -0.28
C ARG A 66 -24.19 -6.10 -1.55
N CYS A 67 -24.90 -5.36 -2.40
CA CYS A 67 -25.37 -5.87 -3.69
C CYS A 67 -24.20 -6.26 -4.61
N ARG A 68 -23.17 -5.41 -4.73
CA ARG A 68 -21.97 -5.73 -5.54
C ARG A 68 -21.23 -6.94 -4.98
N ALA A 69 -21.01 -6.97 -3.68
CA ALA A 69 -20.24 -8.01 -3.02
C ALA A 69 -20.94 -9.37 -3.09
N PHE A 70 -22.26 -9.41 -2.88
CA PHE A 70 -23.05 -10.62 -3.05
C PHE A 70 -22.91 -11.22 -4.46
N ARG A 71 -23.03 -10.40 -5.52
CA ARG A 71 -22.84 -10.83 -6.92
C ARG A 71 -21.43 -11.37 -7.20
N LYS A 72 -20.43 -10.93 -6.45
CA LYS A 72 -19.02 -11.30 -6.64
C LYS A 72 -18.54 -12.35 -5.64
N GLY A 73 -19.39 -12.82 -4.73
CA GLY A 73 -18.99 -13.72 -3.64
C GLY A 73 -17.99 -13.09 -2.66
N ILE A 74 -18.03 -11.77 -2.49
CA ILE A 74 -17.16 -11.02 -1.58
C ILE A 74 -17.86 -10.85 -0.24
N GLU A 75 -17.15 -11.10 0.85
CA GLU A 75 -17.65 -10.91 2.21
C GLU A 75 -17.89 -9.42 2.53
N VAL A 76 -18.94 -9.13 3.31
CA VAL A 76 -19.22 -7.79 3.84
C VAL A 76 -19.58 -7.89 5.31
N THR A 77 -18.76 -7.31 6.17
CA THR A 77 -19.02 -7.19 7.61
C THR A 77 -18.97 -5.75 8.12
N ILE A 78 -18.60 -4.79 7.26
CA ILE A 78 -18.70 -3.36 7.58
C ILE A 78 -20.14 -2.93 7.85
N SER A 79 -20.27 -2.00 8.78
CA SER A 79 -21.50 -1.33 9.19
C SER A 79 -21.60 0.10 8.63
N GLU A 80 -22.75 0.76 8.84
CA GLU A 80 -22.90 2.18 8.54
C GLU A 80 -21.88 3.04 9.32
N SER A 81 -21.63 2.69 10.59
CA SER A 81 -20.64 3.40 11.41
C SER A 81 -19.23 3.26 10.88
N ASP A 82 -18.84 2.10 10.34
CA ASP A 82 -17.51 1.93 9.75
C ASP A 82 -17.32 2.83 8.52
N LEU A 83 -18.34 2.93 7.66
CA LEU A 83 -18.33 3.85 6.52
C LEU A 83 -18.27 5.32 6.96
N LYS A 84 -19.03 5.68 8.00
CA LYS A 84 -19.02 7.03 8.54
C LYS A 84 -17.65 7.39 9.10
N SER A 85 -17.06 6.52 9.94
CA SER A 85 -15.74 6.73 10.52
C SER A 85 -14.67 6.88 9.42
N ALA A 86 -14.67 5.98 8.42
CA ALA A 86 -13.70 6.06 7.32
C ALA A 86 -13.86 7.32 6.46
N TYR A 87 -15.09 7.84 6.31
CA TYR A 87 -15.35 9.09 5.60
C TYR A 87 -14.92 10.31 6.43
N ASP A 88 -15.18 10.31 7.73
CA ASP A 88 -14.83 11.41 8.63
C ASP A 88 -13.31 11.56 8.79
N GLU A 89 -12.55 10.46 8.75
CA GLU A 89 -11.08 10.47 8.77
C GLU A 89 -10.48 11.31 7.63
N CYS A 90 -11.11 11.29 6.44
CA CYS A 90 -10.69 12.11 5.31
C CYS A 90 -11.42 13.46 5.23
N LYS A 91 -12.29 13.77 6.20
CA LYS A 91 -13.05 15.02 6.31
C LYS A 91 -13.83 15.38 5.03
N GLY A 92 -14.29 14.35 4.31
CA GLY A 92 -14.98 14.51 3.02
C GLY A 92 -14.09 14.96 1.85
N VAL A 93 -12.77 15.00 2.02
CA VAL A 93 -11.81 15.29 0.95
C VAL A 93 -11.13 14.00 0.53
N CYS A 94 -11.08 13.72 -0.78
CA CYS A 94 -10.41 12.54 -1.28
C CYS A 94 -8.90 12.60 -0.96
N PRO A 95 -8.31 11.61 -0.27
CA PRO A 95 -6.90 11.65 0.12
C PRO A 95 -5.95 11.55 -1.08
N VAL A 96 -6.45 11.10 -2.23
CA VAL A 96 -5.67 10.92 -3.46
C VAL A 96 -5.70 12.19 -4.32
N THR A 97 -6.91 12.65 -4.68
CA THR A 97 -7.11 13.77 -5.59
C THR A 97 -7.08 15.13 -4.89
N LEU A 98 -7.25 15.14 -3.57
CA LEU A 98 -7.32 16.34 -2.72
C LEU A 98 -8.50 17.26 -3.04
N HIS A 99 -9.53 16.76 -3.72
CA HIS A 99 -10.78 17.46 -3.98
C HIS A 99 -11.88 17.02 -3.02
N GLN A 100 -12.83 17.92 -2.76
CA GLN A 100 -14.05 17.60 -2.02
C GLN A 100 -14.80 16.47 -2.72
N MET A 101 -15.22 15.46 -1.96
CA MET A 101 -16.05 14.38 -2.48
C MET A 101 -17.52 14.78 -2.47
N THR A 102 -18.21 14.33 -3.50
CA THR A 102 -19.67 14.46 -3.66
C THR A 102 -20.34 13.13 -3.32
N SER A 103 -21.67 13.08 -3.32
CA SER A 103 -22.41 11.85 -3.09
C SER A 103 -23.68 11.82 -3.93
N ALA A 104 -23.80 10.80 -4.78
CA ALA A 104 -24.95 10.58 -5.65
C ALA A 104 -25.15 11.67 -6.70
N GLU A 105 -24.06 12.32 -7.13
CA GLU A 105 -24.07 13.23 -8.27
C GLU A 105 -23.70 12.52 -9.58
N THR A 106 -23.28 11.25 -9.51
CA THR A 106 -22.83 10.45 -10.66
C THR A 106 -21.61 11.05 -11.37
N THR A 107 -20.76 11.73 -10.60
CA THR A 107 -19.54 12.40 -11.06
C THR A 107 -18.28 11.69 -10.58
N ASP A 108 -17.14 12.07 -11.14
CA ASP A 108 -15.80 11.58 -10.75
C ASP A 108 -15.43 11.88 -9.29
N THR A 109 -16.07 12.88 -8.69
CA THR A 109 -15.89 13.28 -7.30
C THR A 109 -16.75 12.48 -6.32
N ASP A 110 -17.70 11.67 -6.80
CA ASP A 110 -18.53 10.86 -5.91
C ASP A 110 -17.67 9.94 -5.08
N TRP A 111 -17.89 9.93 -3.76
CA TRP A 111 -17.13 9.07 -2.88
C TRP A 111 -17.37 7.58 -3.19
N SER A 112 -16.30 6.82 -3.02
CA SER A 112 -16.18 5.41 -3.31
C SER A 112 -15.43 4.73 -2.17
N VAL A 113 -15.66 3.42 -2.04
CA VAL A 113 -15.03 2.58 -1.03
C VAL A 113 -14.23 1.51 -1.75
N ASP A 114 -12.95 1.45 -1.43
CA ASP A 114 -12.02 0.48 -1.96
C ASP A 114 -11.50 -0.43 -0.84
N ARG A 115 -10.94 -1.59 -1.23
CA ARG A 115 -10.37 -2.56 -0.31
C ARG A 115 -8.86 -2.39 -0.25
N LEU A 116 -8.29 -2.37 0.95
CA LEU A 116 -6.83 -2.32 1.14
C LEU A 116 -6.17 -3.59 0.60
N ASP A 117 -6.67 -4.74 1.07
CA ASP A 117 -6.35 -6.06 0.57
C ASP A 117 -7.51 -6.57 -0.31
N ASN A 118 -7.22 -6.80 -1.59
CA ASN A 118 -8.18 -7.32 -2.56
C ASN A 118 -8.57 -8.79 -2.32
N HIS A 119 -7.78 -9.54 -1.53
CA HIS A 119 -8.06 -10.93 -1.14
C HIS A 119 -9.08 -11.03 -0.01
N LEU A 120 -9.33 -9.92 0.70
CA LEU A 120 -10.31 -9.85 1.77
C LEU A 120 -11.63 -9.20 1.32
N GLY A 121 -12.64 -9.34 2.17
CA GLY A 121 -13.94 -8.70 2.01
C GLY A 121 -13.94 -7.21 2.35
N TYR A 122 -15.12 -6.61 2.27
CA TYR A 122 -15.41 -5.33 2.91
C TYR A 122 -15.61 -5.57 4.41
N ILE A 123 -14.49 -5.66 5.13
CA ILE A 123 -14.45 -5.86 6.58
C ILE A 123 -13.92 -4.59 7.27
N PRO A 124 -14.21 -4.40 8.57
CA PRO A 124 -13.58 -3.33 9.35
C PRO A 124 -12.06 -3.36 9.17
N ASN A 125 -11.44 -2.18 9.08
CA ASN A 125 -10.00 -2.01 8.84
C ASN A 125 -9.45 -2.50 7.48
N ASN A 126 -10.29 -3.01 6.56
CA ASN A 126 -9.88 -3.33 5.18
C ASN A 126 -10.44 -2.35 4.14
N ILE A 127 -10.94 -1.18 4.57
CA ILE A 127 -11.58 -0.21 3.66
C ILE A 127 -10.85 1.14 3.61
N VAL A 128 -10.81 1.72 2.43
CA VAL A 128 -10.37 3.10 2.19
C VAL A 128 -11.46 3.87 1.48
N VAL A 129 -11.76 5.07 1.97
CA VAL A 129 -12.67 6.01 1.30
C VAL A 129 -11.85 6.95 0.42
N MET A 130 -12.27 7.10 -0.83
CA MET A 130 -11.67 8.01 -1.81
C MET A 130 -12.70 8.42 -2.88
N SER A 131 -12.35 9.28 -3.83
CA SER A 131 -13.24 9.62 -4.95
C SER A 131 -13.35 8.48 -5.96
N SER A 132 -14.44 8.45 -6.73
CA SER A 132 -14.69 7.42 -7.75
C SER A 132 -13.60 7.41 -8.82
N VAL A 133 -13.14 8.58 -9.28
CA VAL A 133 -12.00 8.64 -10.22
C VAL A 133 -10.70 8.07 -9.65
N ALA A 134 -10.50 8.18 -8.33
CA ALA A 134 -9.32 7.60 -7.68
C ALA A 134 -9.42 6.08 -7.65
N ASN A 135 -10.57 5.56 -7.23
CA ASN A 135 -10.83 4.13 -7.17
C ASN A 135 -10.79 3.48 -8.56
N ILE A 136 -11.38 4.13 -9.58
CA ILE A 136 -11.34 3.68 -10.98
C ILE A 136 -9.90 3.65 -11.50
N ALA A 137 -9.11 4.69 -11.23
CA ALA A 137 -7.71 4.72 -11.64
C ALA A 137 -6.91 3.58 -11.01
N LYS A 138 -7.11 3.28 -9.72
CA LYS A 138 -6.48 2.11 -9.09
C LYS A 138 -6.94 0.81 -9.77
N GLY A 139 -8.24 0.64 -9.93
CA GLY A 139 -8.82 -0.59 -10.47
C GLY A 139 -8.39 -1.81 -9.65
N ASP A 140 -7.83 -2.80 -10.33
CA ASP A 140 -7.32 -4.05 -9.76
C ASP A 140 -5.83 -4.03 -9.41
N LEU A 141 -5.14 -2.88 -9.52
CA LEU A 141 -3.75 -2.76 -9.08
C LEU A 141 -3.62 -3.25 -7.64
N SER A 142 -2.70 -4.18 -7.44
CA SER A 142 -2.35 -4.64 -6.10
C SER A 142 -1.58 -3.54 -5.37
N LEU A 143 -1.51 -3.66 -4.06
CA LEU A 143 -0.68 -2.77 -3.27
C LEU A 143 0.81 -2.94 -3.62
N HIS A 144 1.23 -4.17 -3.96
CA HIS A 144 2.55 -4.45 -4.51
C HIS A 144 2.83 -3.62 -5.77
N ASP A 145 1.93 -3.65 -6.76
CA ASP A 145 2.06 -2.86 -8.00
C ASP A 145 2.23 -1.36 -7.71
N LEU A 146 1.44 -0.83 -6.77
CA LEU A 146 1.51 0.58 -6.38
C LEU A 146 2.84 0.93 -5.72
N VAL A 147 3.33 0.10 -4.81
CA VAL A 147 4.62 0.29 -4.12
C VAL A 147 5.77 0.25 -5.12
N ILE A 148 5.80 -0.78 -5.97
CA ILE A 148 6.80 -0.95 -7.01
C ILE A 148 6.84 0.25 -7.96
N TYR A 149 5.69 0.70 -8.46
CA TYR A 149 5.63 1.87 -9.33
C TYR A 149 6.05 3.16 -8.63
N CYS A 150 5.71 3.33 -7.36
CA CYS A 150 6.08 4.52 -6.60
C CYS A 150 7.59 4.58 -6.29
N ILE A 151 8.20 3.44 -5.96
CA ILE A 151 9.58 3.34 -5.49
C ILE A 151 10.58 3.11 -6.62
N ILE A 152 10.28 2.19 -7.53
CA ILE A 152 11.21 1.68 -8.54
C ILE A 152 10.95 2.32 -9.90
N LYS A 153 9.71 2.81 -10.13
CA LYS A 153 9.24 3.33 -11.43
C LYS A 153 9.26 2.28 -12.56
N GLU A 154 9.38 1.02 -12.18
CA GLU A 154 9.22 -0.13 -13.06
C GLU A 154 7.86 -0.75 -12.79
N THR A 155 7.25 -1.34 -13.82
CA THR A 155 5.98 -2.07 -13.73
C THR A 155 6.01 -3.15 -14.80
N ASN A 156 5.20 -4.19 -14.66
CA ASN A 156 4.93 -5.05 -15.80
C ASN A 156 4.29 -4.23 -16.94
N GLU A 157 4.46 -4.69 -18.18
CA GLU A 157 3.92 -4.01 -19.38
C GLU A 157 2.40 -3.84 -19.29
N HIS A 158 1.71 -4.78 -18.64
CA HIS A 158 0.25 -4.77 -18.49
C HIS A 158 -0.28 -3.56 -17.71
N ASN A 159 0.46 -3.11 -16.69
CA ASN A 159 0.04 -2.00 -15.83
C ASN A 159 0.59 -0.63 -16.28
N GLN A 160 1.53 -0.61 -17.22
CA GLN A 160 2.25 0.60 -17.63
C GLN A 160 1.32 1.66 -18.24
N ASP A 161 0.39 1.24 -19.10
CA ASP A 161 -0.59 2.12 -19.72
C ASP A 161 -1.51 2.77 -18.69
N ARG A 162 -1.92 2.03 -17.66
CA ARG A 162 -2.78 2.58 -16.61
C ARG A 162 -2.03 3.53 -15.69
N LEU A 163 -0.82 3.15 -15.27
CA LEU A 163 -0.01 3.92 -14.34
C LEU A 163 0.51 5.23 -14.98
N SER A 164 0.68 5.26 -16.31
CA SER A 164 1.05 6.47 -17.05
C SER A 164 -0.09 7.49 -17.21
N GLN A 165 -1.36 7.09 -17.06
CA GLN A 165 -2.51 8.00 -17.19
C GLN A 165 -2.65 9.01 -16.05
N LYS A 166 -1.96 8.79 -14.92
CA LYS A 166 -2.02 9.69 -13.76
C LYS A 166 -0.62 10.13 -13.35
N SER A 167 -0.53 11.31 -12.74
CA SER A 167 0.75 11.87 -12.30
C SER A 167 1.40 11.04 -11.18
N ASN A 168 2.72 11.11 -11.05
CA ASN A 168 3.43 10.49 -9.93
C ASN A 168 2.84 10.97 -8.57
N LYS A 169 2.54 12.26 -8.44
CA LYS A 169 1.91 12.82 -7.22
C LYS A 169 0.59 12.13 -6.87
N PHE A 170 -0.24 11.82 -7.86
CA PHE A 170 -1.49 11.09 -7.66
C PHE A 170 -1.24 9.70 -7.05
N TRP A 171 -0.30 8.94 -7.62
CA TRP A 171 0.03 7.60 -7.13
C TRP A 171 0.71 7.62 -5.76
N MET A 172 1.57 8.60 -5.50
CA MET A 172 2.15 8.79 -4.16
C MET A 172 1.08 9.10 -3.11
N ASN A 173 0.06 9.88 -3.46
CA ASN A 173 -1.06 10.14 -2.56
C ASN A 173 -1.92 8.87 -2.33
N MET A 174 -2.13 8.06 -3.37
CA MET A 174 -2.77 6.74 -3.26
C MET A 174 -2.01 5.86 -2.26
N LEU A 175 -0.70 5.72 -2.46
CA LEU A 175 0.13 4.91 -1.58
C LEU A 175 0.12 5.43 -0.14
N ARG A 176 0.15 6.75 0.08
CA ARG A 176 0.00 7.36 1.42
C ARG A 176 -1.33 7.00 2.08
N ALA A 177 -2.43 7.10 1.35
CA ALA A 177 -3.76 6.78 1.87
C ALA A 177 -3.84 5.31 2.32
N TYR A 178 -3.22 4.40 1.57
CA TYR A 178 -3.13 2.99 1.91
C TYR A 178 -2.21 2.75 3.11
N ALA A 179 -1.02 3.34 3.10
CA ALA A 179 -0.02 3.21 4.15
C ALA A 179 -0.53 3.62 5.52
N GLN A 180 -1.37 4.65 5.58
CA GLN A 180 -1.97 5.11 6.83
C GLN A 180 -2.89 4.06 7.48
N LYS A 181 -3.48 3.16 6.69
CA LYS A 181 -4.44 2.14 7.16
C LYS A 181 -3.93 0.71 7.06
N MET A 182 -2.70 0.51 6.57
CA MET A 182 -2.19 -0.80 6.20
C MET A 182 -1.98 -1.70 7.44
N PRO A 183 -2.64 -2.87 7.50
CA PRO A 183 -2.37 -3.86 8.54
C PRO A 183 -0.95 -4.47 8.42
N ASP A 184 -0.45 -4.99 9.53
CA ASP A 184 0.88 -5.60 9.69
C ASP A 184 1.14 -6.67 8.64
N TYR A 185 0.23 -7.64 8.56
CA TYR A 185 0.36 -8.78 7.67
C TYR A 185 0.37 -8.33 6.20
N LEU A 186 -0.40 -7.29 5.84
CA LEU A 186 -0.47 -6.80 4.47
C LEU A 186 0.83 -6.11 4.09
N PHE A 187 1.38 -5.32 5.00
CA PHE A 187 2.71 -4.73 4.82
C PHE A 187 3.79 -5.81 4.68
N ALA A 188 3.79 -6.81 5.57
CA ALA A 188 4.75 -7.91 5.54
C ALA A 188 4.66 -8.70 4.22
N ASN A 189 3.44 -8.99 3.74
CA ASN A 189 3.20 -9.65 2.46
C ASN A 189 3.76 -8.85 1.28
N VAL A 190 3.45 -7.55 1.22
CA VAL A 190 3.96 -6.68 0.14
C VAL A 190 5.49 -6.64 0.17
N MET A 191 6.10 -6.48 1.34
CA MET A 191 7.56 -6.48 1.46
C MET A 191 8.17 -7.82 1.07
N LYS A 192 7.56 -8.93 1.47
CA LYS A 192 7.99 -10.27 1.10
C LYS A 192 7.95 -10.46 -0.42
N GLU A 193 6.84 -10.10 -1.07
CA GLU A 193 6.70 -10.17 -2.53
C GLU A 193 7.76 -9.33 -3.24
N ILE A 194 8.04 -8.11 -2.75
CA ILE A 194 9.11 -7.25 -3.31
C ILE A 194 10.49 -7.89 -3.14
N CYS A 195 10.71 -8.68 -2.10
CA CYS A 195 11.99 -9.34 -1.84
C CYS A 195 12.18 -10.66 -2.57
N GLU A 196 11.08 -11.36 -2.87
CA GLU A 196 11.10 -12.60 -3.64
C GLU A 196 11.34 -12.34 -5.13
N ASP A 197 11.01 -11.14 -5.62
CA ASP A 197 11.36 -10.69 -6.96
C ASP A 197 12.75 -10.04 -6.97
N ASP A 198 13.73 -10.71 -7.57
CA ASP A 198 15.13 -10.28 -7.62
C ASP A 198 15.32 -8.88 -8.26
N ASP A 199 14.49 -8.54 -9.26
CA ASP A 199 14.57 -7.26 -9.96
C ASP A 199 14.01 -6.15 -9.05
N TYR A 200 12.90 -6.41 -8.38
CA TYR A 200 12.29 -5.46 -7.46
C TYR A 200 13.04 -5.29 -6.15
N CYS A 201 13.59 -6.37 -5.59
CA CYS A 201 14.46 -6.31 -4.41
C CYS A 201 15.66 -5.40 -4.72
N THR A 202 16.28 -5.61 -5.89
CA THR A 202 17.37 -4.77 -6.37
C THR A 202 16.93 -3.30 -6.51
N GLY A 203 15.73 -3.02 -7.02
CA GLY A 203 15.17 -1.66 -7.13
C GLY A 203 14.84 -1.00 -5.78
N LEU A 204 14.27 -1.74 -4.83
CA LEU A 204 14.02 -1.27 -3.47
C LEU A 204 15.33 -0.95 -2.74
N ILE A 205 16.32 -1.83 -2.89
CA ILE A 205 17.69 -1.64 -2.39
C ILE A 205 18.30 -0.39 -3.02
N LYS A 206 18.19 -0.21 -4.35
CA LYS A 206 18.63 1.02 -5.05
C LYS A 206 17.98 2.24 -4.45
N SER A 207 16.67 2.23 -4.23
CA SER A 207 15.93 3.39 -3.71
C SER A 207 16.27 3.70 -2.24
N LEU A 208 16.34 2.69 -1.37
CA LEU A 208 16.80 2.86 0.02
C LEU A 208 18.25 3.37 0.06
N TYR A 209 19.11 2.83 -0.79
CA TYR A 209 20.51 3.23 -0.90
C TYR A 209 20.66 4.66 -1.44
N LEU A 210 19.99 5.03 -2.53
CA LEU A 210 19.97 6.38 -3.10
C LEU A 210 19.41 7.44 -2.14
N GLN A 211 18.52 7.04 -1.22
CA GLN A 211 18.04 7.89 -0.13
C GLN A 211 19.05 8.02 1.02
N LEU A 212 19.88 7.00 1.25
CA LEU A 212 20.95 7.01 2.25
C LEU A 212 22.22 7.74 1.75
N ILE A 213 22.49 7.77 0.43
CA ILE A 213 23.67 8.39 -0.18
C ILE A 213 23.89 9.88 0.16
N PRO A 214 22.87 10.75 0.20
CA PRO A 214 23.06 12.15 0.57
C PRO A 214 23.59 12.30 2.00
N SER A 215 23.22 11.37 2.87
CA SER A 215 23.70 11.23 4.25
C SER A 215 25.16 10.75 4.32
N LEU A 216 25.64 10.11 3.26
CA LEU A 216 27.02 9.63 3.10
C LEU A 216 27.96 10.71 2.51
N TYR A 217 27.42 11.81 2.00
CA TYR A 217 28.15 12.80 1.21
C TYR A 217 28.39 14.15 1.91
N GLN A 218 27.88 14.35 3.15
CA GLN A 218 28.35 15.45 3.98
C GLN A 218 29.50 14.98 4.88
N ASP A 219 30.70 15.43 4.53
CA ASP A 219 32.00 15.19 5.17
C ASP A 219 31.96 14.88 6.67
N SER A 220 31.83 13.59 6.98
CA SER A 220 32.88 12.82 7.64
C SER A 220 32.35 11.41 7.85
N LEU A 221 33.25 10.43 7.82
CA LEU A 221 32.96 9.08 8.28
C LEU A 221 32.30 9.08 9.68
N ASN A 222 32.57 10.11 10.50
CA ASN A 222 31.97 10.30 11.82
C ASN A 222 30.52 10.81 11.78
N LYS A 223 30.15 11.63 10.80
CA LYS A 223 28.76 12.09 10.55
C LYS A 223 27.93 10.96 9.93
N THR A 224 28.51 10.21 9.00
CA THR A 224 27.95 8.94 8.51
C THR A 224 27.80 7.93 9.66
N LYS A 225 28.81 7.74 10.51
CA LYS A 225 28.70 6.91 11.73
C LYS A 225 27.60 7.41 12.68
N LYS A 226 27.38 8.72 12.78
CA LYS A 226 26.31 9.31 13.61
C LYS A 226 24.93 9.04 13.01
N ILE A 227 24.76 9.22 11.70
CA ILE A 227 23.53 8.90 10.97
C ILE A 227 23.27 7.39 10.97
N TRP A 228 24.31 6.56 10.90
CA TRP A 228 24.21 5.10 10.96
C TRP A 228 23.92 4.60 12.39
N LYS A 229 24.56 5.15 13.42
CA LYS A 229 24.22 4.90 14.84
C LYS A 229 22.79 5.30 15.16
N ASN A 230 22.32 6.40 14.55
CA ASN A 230 20.99 6.95 14.79
C ASN A 230 19.94 6.48 13.76
N SER A 231 20.33 5.65 12.79
CA SER A 231 19.40 4.91 11.94
C SER A 231 19.09 3.61 12.69
N PRO A 232 17.91 3.48 13.33
CA PRO A 232 17.63 2.35 14.23
C PRO A 232 17.67 1.00 13.50
N LEU A 233 17.44 1.04 12.19
CA LEU A 233 17.52 -0.12 11.31
C LEU A 233 18.97 -0.51 11.09
N LEU A 234 19.80 0.31 10.46
CA LEU A 234 21.18 -0.05 10.12
C LEU A 234 22.08 -0.29 11.35
N SER A 235 21.84 0.40 12.47
CA SER A 235 22.63 0.22 13.70
C SER A 235 22.47 -1.17 14.30
N ARG A 236 21.26 -1.75 14.24
CA ARG A 236 20.96 -3.09 14.76
C ARG A 236 21.67 -4.19 13.97
N TYR A 237 21.69 -4.10 12.65
CA TYR A 237 22.36 -5.07 11.77
C TYR A 237 23.89 -4.99 11.78
N MET A 238 24.43 -3.84 12.17
CA MET A 238 25.84 -3.73 12.52
C MET A 238 26.13 -4.29 13.93
N HIS A 239 25.17 -4.22 14.85
CA HIS A 239 25.31 -4.68 16.23
C HIS A 239 25.12 -6.20 16.38
N ASP A 240 24.22 -6.81 15.62
CA ASP A 240 23.98 -8.27 15.62
C ASP A 240 24.99 -9.04 14.75
N GLY A 241 25.85 -8.34 14.01
CA GLY A 241 26.90 -8.91 13.18
C GLY A 241 26.46 -9.41 11.81
N THR A 242 25.18 -9.21 11.43
CA THR A 242 24.65 -9.57 10.10
C THR A 242 25.43 -8.88 8.98
N ILE A 243 25.92 -7.67 9.24
CA ILE A 243 26.83 -6.96 8.35
C ILE A 243 28.03 -6.45 9.12
N SER A 244 29.21 -6.98 8.79
CA SER A 244 30.43 -6.40 9.33
C SER A 244 30.67 -5.02 8.70
N GLN A 245 31.01 -4.05 9.53
CA GLN A 245 31.43 -2.72 9.06
C GLN A 245 32.60 -2.80 8.07
N ALA A 246 33.44 -3.83 8.21
CA ALA A 246 34.55 -4.10 7.31
C ALA A 246 34.07 -4.48 5.89
N ASP A 247 32.98 -5.23 5.77
CA ASP A 247 32.42 -5.64 4.48
C ASP A 247 31.88 -4.44 3.70
N LEU A 248 31.11 -3.56 4.34
CA LEU A 248 30.61 -2.33 3.71
C LEU A 248 31.75 -1.43 3.22
N ILE A 249 32.81 -1.28 4.04
CA ILE A 249 34.00 -0.50 3.66
C ILE A 249 34.72 -1.16 2.47
N LYS A 250 34.87 -2.49 2.48
CA LYS A 250 35.52 -3.25 1.41
C LYS A 250 34.74 -3.13 0.10
N MET A 251 33.42 -3.23 0.15
CA MET A 251 32.55 -3.13 -1.02
C MET A 251 32.57 -1.71 -1.62
N ARG A 252 32.51 -0.66 -0.77
CA ARG A 252 32.66 0.73 -1.23
C ARG A 252 34.02 1.00 -1.88
N LYS A 253 35.10 0.50 -1.27
CA LYS A 253 36.47 0.61 -1.83
C LYS A 253 36.57 -0.12 -3.18
N THR A 254 35.97 -1.30 -3.29
CA THR A 254 35.93 -2.08 -4.53
C THR A 254 35.21 -1.32 -5.64
N ALA A 255 33.99 -0.85 -5.39
CA ALA A 255 33.23 -0.06 -6.35
C ALA A 255 33.97 1.23 -6.77
N SER A 256 34.54 1.97 -5.81
CA SER A 256 35.33 3.17 -6.08
C SER A 256 36.59 2.89 -6.90
N SER A 257 37.25 1.75 -6.67
CA SER A 257 38.43 1.33 -7.43
C SER A 257 38.09 0.93 -8.86
N THR A 258 36.94 0.28 -9.06
CA THR A 258 36.43 -0.11 -10.38
C THR A 258 36.07 1.13 -11.20
N VAL A 259 35.40 2.14 -10.61
CA VAL A 259 35.12 3.40 -11.32
C VAL A 259 36.37 4.18 -11.64
N LYS A 260 37.38 4.20 -10.76
CA LYS A 260 38.69 4.80 -11.07
C LYS A 260 39.37 4.11 -12.26
N LYS A 261 39.30 2.77 -12.35
CA LYS A 261 39.83 2.01 -13.50
C LYS A 261 39.07 2.32 -14.79
N VAL A 262 37.74 2.47 -14.73
CA VAL A 262 36.92 2.86 -15.90
C VAL A 262 37.21 4.30 -16.35
N LYS A 263 37.38 5.24 -15.40
CA LYS A 263 37.77 6.64 -15.67
C LYS A 263 39.14 6.77 -16.36
N ILE A 264 40.06 5.85 -16.06
CA ILE A 264 41.38 5.81 -16.71
C ILE A 264 41.27 5.39 -18.19
N ASN A 265 40.20 4.68 -18.58
CA ASN A 265 40.07 4.06 -19.90
C ASN A 265 39.03 4.71 -20.84
N SER A 266 38.15 5.62 -20.38
CA SER A 266 37.20 6.33 -21.27
C SER A 266 36.57 7.58 -20.64
N TYR A 267 36.55 8.68 -21.41
CA TYR A 267 35.86 9.98 -21.24
C TYR A 267 35.87 10.69 -19.86
N ASN A 268 35.87 12.03 -19.89
CA ASN A 268 35.72 12.88 -18.70
C ASN A 268 34.30 12.76 -18.12
N LEU A 269 34.08 11.74 -17.29
CA LEU A 269 32.84 11.56 -16.52
C LEU A 269 32.71 12.66 -15.44
N SER A 270 31.50 13.21 -15.29
CA SER A 270 31.21 14.15 -14.20
C SER A 270 31.26 13.44 -12.84
N GLN A 271 31.35 14.21 -11.74
CA GLN A 271 31.27 13.61 -10.39
C GLN A 271 29.94 12.88 -10.17
N LEU A 272 28.86 13.34 -10.80
CA LEU A 272 27.55 12.72 -10.70
C LEU A 272 27.49 11.38 -11.44
N ASP A 273 28.17 11.27 -12.59
CA ASP A 273 28.26 10.02 -13.36
C ASP A 273 29.10 8.98 -12.63
N ILE A 274 30.24 9.40 -12.06
CA ILE A 274 31.11 8.56 -11.22
C ILE A 274 30.32 7.99 -10.03
N LEU A 275 29.45 8.79 -9.43
CA LEU A 275 28.57 8.34 -8.35
C LEU A 275 27.58 7.28 -8.84
N ARG A 276 26.83 7.57 -9.90
CA ARG A 276 25.88 6.63 -10.51
C ARG A 276 26.53 5.29 -10.86
N PHE A 277 27.73 5.32 -11.45
CA PHE A 277 28.49 4.11 -11.76
C PHE A 277 28.96 3.35 -10.51
N THR A 278 29.43 4.07 -9.49
CA THR A 278 29.86 3.44 -8.23
C THR A 278 28.68 2.76 -7.55
N ASP A 279 27.52 3.40 -7.57
CA ASP A 279 26.28 2.89 -6.98
C ASP A 279 25.77 1.66 -7.75
N GLN A 280 25.73 1.73 -9.09
CA GLN A 280 25.37 0.57 -9.92
C GLN A 280 26.28 -0.63 -9.68
N LEU A 281 27.59 -0.41 -9.60
CA LEU A 281 28.55 -1.48 -9.32
C LEU A 281 28.40 -2.05 -7.91
N PHE A 282 28.10 -1.21 -6.92
CA PHE A 282 27.84 -1.66 -5.56
C PHE A 282 26.55 -2.49 -5.50
N ILE A 283 25.48 -2.03 -6.14
CA ILE A 283 24.17 -2.71 -6.15
C ILE A 283 24.21 -4.03 -6.93
N ASN A 284 24.98 -4.07 -8.02
CA ASN A 284 25.10 -5.27 -8.85
C ASN A 284 26.12 -6.28 -8.29
N ASP A 285 26.84 -5.95 -7.21
CA ASP A 285 27.74 -6.89 -6.56
C ASP A 285 26.92 -8.01 -5.88
N PRO A 286 27.18 -9.30 -6.21
CA PRO A 286 26.41 -10.43 -5.70
C PRO A 286 26.40 -10.51 -4.16
N ARG A 287 27.48 -10.06 -3.50
CA ARG A 287 27.56 -10.05 -2.04
C ARG A 287 26.74 -8.91 -1.45
N THR A 288 26.66 -7.75 -2.11
CA THR A 288 25.70 -6.70 -1.74
C THR A 288 24.28 -7.22 -1.81
N LYS A 289 23.91 -7.90 -2.90
CA LYS A 289 22.57 -8.47 -3.05
C LYS A 289 22.26 -9.45 -1.92
N ASP A 290 23.12 -10.43 -1.66
CA ASP A 290 22.94 -11.40 -0.56
C ASP A 290 22.80 -10.72 0.82
N ILE A 291 23.67 -9.75 1.12
CA ILE A 291 23.61 -8.99 2.38
C ILE A 291 22.30 -8.21 2.51
N MET A 292 21.89 -7.52 1.45
CA MET A 292 20.68 -6.71 1.47
C MET A 292 19.43 -7.59 1.51
N SER A 293 19.38 -8.72 0.80
CA SER A 293 18.28 -9.69 0.91
C SER A 293 18.16 -10.22 2.33
N LYS A 294 19.28 -10.56 2.99
CA LYS A 294 19.29 -10.97 4.41
C LYS A 294 18.81 -9.87 5.35
N LEU A 295 19.21 -8.62 5.10
CA LEU A 295 18.69 -7.47 5.84
C LEU A 295 17.18 -7.38 5.69
N VAL A 296 16.66 -7.37 4.46
CA VAL A 296 15.22 -7.15 4.27
C VAL A 296 14.41 -8.35 4.79
N LEU A 297 14.89 -9.59 4.65
CA LEU A 297 14.25 -10.76 5.27
C LEU A 297 14.23 -10.67 6.80
N SER A 298 15.33 -10.25 7.42
CA SER A 298 15.36 -10.00 8.86
C SER A 298 14.45 -8.82 9.25
N TRP A 299 14.34 -7.79 8.41
CA TRP A 299 13.43 -6.66 8.63
C TRP A 299 11.97 -7.11 8.59
N ILE A 300 11.59 -7.95 7.62
CA ILE A 300 10.23 -8.48 7.49
C ILE A 300 9.85 -9.23 8.78
N ASN A 301 10.72 -10.12 9.26
CA ASN A 301 10.50 -10.88 10.49
C ASN A 301 10.42 -9.97 11.74
N GLU A 302 11.16 -8.85 11.78
CA GLU A 302 11.09 -7.90 12.90
C GLU A 302 9.86 -6.99 12.85
N ILE A 303 9.39 -6.62 11.66
CA ILE A 303 8.24 -5.72 11.48
C ILE A 303 6.92 -6.39 11.86
N GLU A 304 6.80 -7.72 11.70
CA GLU A 304 5.69 -8.49 12.26
C GLU A 304 5.56 -8.32 13.78
N ASN A 305 6.60 -7.81 14.46
CA ASN A 305 6.67 -7.70 15.91
C ASN A 305 6.76 -6.25 16.47
N ASP A 306 6.74 -5.19 15.63
CA ASP A 306 6.93 -3.80 16.09
C ASP A 306 6.04 -2.76 15.34
N GLU A 307 4.91 -2.40 15.95
CA GLU A 307 3.91 -1.45 15.42
C GLU A 307 4.45 -0.01 15.25
N GLN A 308 5.42 0.42 16.06
CA GLN A 308 5.91 1.81 16.02
C GLN A 308 6.83 2.07 14.83
N ARG A 309 7.50 1.03 14.32
CA ARG A 309 8.46 1.16 13.21
C ARG A 309 7.83 1.18 11.83
N ARG A 310 6.60 0.68 11.69
CA ARG A 310 5.89 0.62 10.40
C ARG A 310 5.64 2.00 9.76
N PRO A 311 5.10 3.00 10.46
CA PRO A 311 4.88 4.33 9.87
C PRO A 311 6.20 5.01 9.48
N VAL A 312 7.29 4.70 10.17
CA VAL A 312 8.64 5.21 9.85
C VAL A 312 9.14 4.64 8.53
N ILE A 313 9.03 3.32 8.34
CA ILE A 313 9.49 2.64 7.14
C ILE A 313 8.64 3.05 5.93
N MET A 314 7.31 3.05 6.07
CA MET A 314 6.44 3.54 5.00
C MET A 314 6.72 5.02 4.70
N ARG A 315 6.96 5.86 5.71
CA ARG A 315 7.35 7.26 5.46
C ARG A 315 8.68 7.36 4.72
N ALA A 316 9.69 6.56 5.06
CA ALA A 316 10.96 6.54 4.35
C ALA A 316 10.81 6.12 2.88
N LEU A 317 10.05 5.04 2.64
CA LEU A 317 9.78 4.54 1.29
C LEU A 317 8.97 5.56 0.46
N ILE A 318 7.98 6.23 1.08
CA ILE A 318 7.08 7.18 0.42
C ILE A 318 7.70 8.57 0.23
N HIS A 319 8.42 9.13 1.20
CA HIS A 319 8.75 10.57 1.18
C HIS A 319 10.04 10.88 0.43
N GLY A 320 10.88 9.88 0.13
CA GLY A 320 12.16 10.12 -0.53
C GLY A 320 13.02 11.16 0.20
N LYS A 321 14.01 11.70 -0.52
CA LYS A 321 15.13 12.55 -0.04
C LYS A 321 14.79 13.72 0.91
N HIS A 322 13.54 14.19 0.98
CA HIS A 322 13.23 15.53 1.52
C HIS A 322 12.80 15.60 2.99
N GLU A 323 12.48 14.48 3.66
CA GLU A 323 11.92 14.53 5.03
C GLU A 323 12.61 13.61 6.06
N TRP A 324 13.74 12.98 5.70
CA TRP A 324 14.50 12.10 6.61
C TRP A 324 14.91 12.78 7.93
N ALA A 325 15.13 14.10 7.92
CA ALA A 325 15.47 14.87 9.12
C ALA A 325 14.27 15.12 10.07
N ALA A 326 13.03 15.02 9.58
CA ALA A 326 11.82 15.06 10.40
C ALA A 326 11.53 13.68 11.00
N VAL A 327 11.63 12.63 10.18
CA VAL A 327 11.50 11.22 10.62
C VAL A 327 12.52 10.86 11.71
N HIS A 328 13.77 11.31 11.58
CA HIS A 328 14.81 11.09 12.59
C HIS A 328 14.49 11.79 13.93
N ARG A 329 13.84 12.95 13.94
CA ARG A 329 13.55 13.69 15.18
C ARG A 329 12.47 13.01 16.03
N GLU A 330 11.45 12.43 15.40
CA GLU A 330 10.41 11.68 16.11
C GLU A 330 10.95 10.39 16.75
N ILE A 331 11.84 9.68 16.05
CA ILE A 331 12.46 8.42 16.51
C ILE A 331 13.36 8.61 17.73
N THR A 332 14.03 9.76 17.85
CA THR A 332 14.96 10.02 18.96
C THR A 332 14.30 10.57 20.24
N VAL A 333 12.99 10.88 20.19
CA VAL A 333 12.28 11.57 21.28
C VAL A 333 11.12 10.74 21.85
N GLY A 334 10.65 9.71 21.14
CA GLY A 334 9.82 8.63 21.69
C GLY A 334 10.68 7.46 22.15
#